data_AF-A0A2V9R199-F1
#
_entry.id   AF-A0A2V9R199-F1
#
_cell.length_a   1.000
_cell.length_b   1.000
_cell.length_c   1.000
_cell.angle_alpha   90.00
_cell.angle_beta   90.00
_cell.angle_gamma   90.00
#
_symmetry.space_group_name_H-M   'P 1'
#
loop_
_entity.id
_entity.type
_entity.pdbx_description
1 polymer ?
#
loop_
_entity_poly.entity_id
_entity_poly.type
_entity_poly.pdbx_seq_one_letter_code
_entity_poly.pdbx_strand_id
1 'polypeptide(L)'
;MQNTWQLRPNLTLNYGLRWDSYFNNQLGRGRNNWQPVLNSAQVTPSFVSGVINQKIDRYHSTDKNNFGPRISLAWDPSKQGKISLRGGFAILYDEINTQPWYSTGTNPPDKAVVFAGEDRGIPVVYGLAPKGTRDFPVNPNLKVPGVNAVGAFDGTRPGLGAIIT
;
A
#
# COMPACT_ATOMS: atom_id res chain seq x y z
N MET A 1 23.38 11.07 -9.04
CA MET A 1 24.44 11.81 -9.74
C MET A 1 24.87 11.02 -10.97
N GLN A 2 25.31 11.69 -12.04
CA GLN A 2 25.73 11.03 -13.29
C GLN A 2 26.85 11.85 -13.95
N ASN A 3 27.86 11.16 -14.49
CA ASN A 3 28.99 11.74 -15.18
C ASN A 3 29.23 11.05 -16.52
N THR A 4 29.86 11.79 -17.43
CA THR A 4 30.27 11.30 -18.75
C THR A 4 31.76 11.52 -18.91
N TRP A 5 32.47 10.50 -19.36
CA TRP A 5 33.88 10.57 -19.64
C TRP A 5 34.17 10.06 -21.05
N GLN A 6 34.79 10.92 -21.87
CA GLN A 6 35.29 10.55 -23.17
C GLN A 6 36.70 9.97 -23.02
N LEU A 7 36.78 8.64 -22.95
CA LEU A 7 38.05 7.90 -22.81
C LEU A 7 38.93 8.05 -24.06
N ARG A 8 38.31 8.13 -25.24
CA ARG A 8 38.93 8.39 -26.55
C ARG A 8 37.95 9.17 -27.42
N PRO A 9 38.38 9.84 -28.50
CA PRO A 9 37.47 10.57 -29.40
C PRO A 9 36.29 9.72 -29.92
N ASN A 10 36.48 8.41 -30.02
CA ASN A 10 35.49 7.44 -30.48
C ASN A 10 34.94 6.52 -29.37
N LEU A 11 35.28 6.75 -28.10
CA LEU A 11 34.86 5.90 -26.98
C LEU A 11 34.43 6.75 -25.79
N THR A 12 33.15 6.65 -25.44
CA THR A 12 32.54 7.36 -24.32
C THR A 12 31.99 6.37 -23.30
N LEU A 13 32.30 6.62 -22.04
CA LEU A 13 31.77 5.92 -20.88
C LEU A 13 30.86 6.88 -20.11
N ASN A 14 29.64 6.45 -19.81
CA ASN A 14 28.77 7.12 -18.85
C ASN A 14 28.67 6.25 -17.61
N TYR A 15 28.77 6.86 -16.44
CA TYR A 15 28.59 6.18 -15.18
C TYR A 15 27.84 7.08 -14.21
N GLY A 16 27.04 6.46 -13.35
CA GLY A 16 26.23 7.18 -12.40
C GLY A 16 25.83 6.29 -11.25
N LEU A 17 25.54 6.95 -10.13
CA LEU A 17 24.96 6.32 -8.97
C LEU A 17 23.75 7.14 -8.55
N ARG A 18 22.62 6.47 -8.46
CA ARG A 18 21.41 7.05 -7.87
C ARG A 18 21.18 6.36 -6.54
N TRP A 19 20.94 7.16 -5.52
CA TRP A 19 20.41 6.67 -4.26
C TRP A 19 18.95 7.10 -4.20
N ASP A 20 18.06 6.14 -4.08
CA ASP A 20 16.63 6.36 -3.89
C ASP A 20 16.27 6.02 -2.44
N SER A 21 15.34 6.78 -1.86
CA SER A 21 14.77 6.42 -0.57
C SER A 21 13.29 6.70 -0.61
N TYR A 22 12.51 5.63 -0.51
CA TYR A 22 11.06 5.69 -0.38
C TYR A 22 10.76 5.80 1.10
N PHE A 23 10.73 7.03 1.60
CA PHE A 23 10.43 7.28 3.01
C PHE A 23 9.03 6.79 3.33
N ASN A 24 8.96 5.85 4.28
CA ASN A 24 7.67 5.44 4.80
C ASN A 24 7.19 6.52 5.77
N ASN A 25 6.13 7.21 5.38
CA ASN A 25 5.51 8.21 6.23
C ASN A 25 4.88 7.54 7.44
N GLN A 26 4.99 8.20 8.61
CA GLN A 26 4.24 7.76 9.77
C GLN A 26 2.75 7.78 9.45
N LEU A 27 2.06 6.71 9.81
CA LEU A 27 0.62 6.61 9.64
C LEU A 27 -0.05 7.64 10.54
N GLY A 28 -0.73 8.61 9.92
CA GLY A 28 -1.56 9.63 10.58
C GLY A 28 -1.04 10.10 11.94
N ARG A 29 -0.08 11.03 11.97
CA ARG A 29 0.53 11.54 13.22
C ARG A 29 -0.54 11.91 14.26
N GLY A 30 -0.54 11.24 15.41
CA GLY A 30 -1.51 11.43 16.49
C GLY A 30 -2.74 10.51 16.45
N ARG A 31 -2.85 9.59 15.48
CA ARG A 31 -3.86 8.53 15.45
C ARG A 31 -3.33 7.25 16.08
N ASN A 32 -4.24 6.48 16.69
CA ASN A 32 -3.96 5.12 17.11
C ASN A 32 -4.22 4.17 15.93
N ASN A 33 -3.21 3.92 15.09
CA ASN A 33 -3.36 3.00 13.97
C ASN A 33 -3.23 1.56 14.47
N TRP A 34 -4.35 0.85 14.48
CA TRP A 34 -4.42 -0.57 14.84
C TRP A 34 -4.65 -1.38 13.57
N GLN A 35 -3.71 -2.26 13.23
CA GLN A 35 -3.73 -2.98 11.96
C GLN A 35 -3.30 -4.43 12.14
N PRO A 36 -3.86 -5.37 11.35
CA PRO A 36 -3.36 -6.73 11.29
C PRO A 36 -2.06 -6.74 10.47
N VAL A 37 -0.93 -7.05 11.10
CA VAL A 37 0.35 -7.23 10.40
C VAL A 37 0.70 -8.70 10.41
N LEU A 38 0.87 -9.26 9.22
CA LEU A 38 1.23 -10.64 8.97
C LEU A 38 2.48 -10.65 8.10
N ASN A 39 3.44 -11.52 8.40
CA ASN A 39 4.51 -11.84 7.47
C ASN A 39 4.10 -13.01 6.58
N SER A 40 4.87 -13.25 5.51
CA SER A 40 4.63 -14.33 4.55
C SER A 40 4.43 -15.73 5.18
N ALA A 41 5.09 -16.03 6.31
CA ALA A 41 4.93 -17.31 7.01
C ALA A 41 3.63 -17.40 7.85
N GLN A 42 2.99 -16.26 8.14
CA GLN A 42 1.76 -16.16 8.93
C GLN A 42 0.49 -16.13 8.08
N VAL A 43 0.60 -16.18 6.75
CA VAL A 43 -0.56 -16.25 5.85
C VAL A 43 -1.08 -17.68 5.74
N THR A 44 -1.52 -18.24 6.87
CA THR A 44 -2.17 -19.55 6.95
C THR A 44 -3.58 -19.40 7.51
N PRO A 45 -4.54 -20.28 7.14
CA PRO A 45 -5.92 -20.17 7.64
C PRO A 45 -6.03 -20.12 9.18
N SER A 46 -5.15 -20.83 9.89
CA SER A 46 -5.10 -20.85 11.35
C SER A 46 -4.54 -19.57 11.97
N PHE A 47 -3.58 -18.91 11.32
CA PHE A 47 -3.06 -17.62 11.80
C PHE A 47 -4.00 -16.46 11.45
N VAL A 48 -4.58 -16.46 10.25
CA VAL A 48 -5.49 -15.39 9.80
C VAL A 48 -6.76 -15.34 10.66
N SER A 49 -7.26 -16.48 11.16
CA SER A 49 -8.46 -16.51 12.01
C SER A 49 -8.22 -16.00 13.43
N GLY A 50 -6.98 -16.02 13.91
CA GLY A 50 -6.59 -15.56 15.25
C GLY A 50 -5.86 -14.22 15.27
N VAL A 51 -5.74 -13.53 14.14
CA VAL A 51 -5.00 -12.27 14.08
C VAL A 51 -5.71 -11.21 14.90
N ILE A 52 -4.96 -10.58 15.81
CA ILE A 52 -5.40 -9.43 16.58
C ILE A 52 -4.69 -8.20 16.02
N ASN A 53 -5.41 -7.10 15.89
CA ASN A 53 -4.81 -5.85 15.46
C ASN A 53 -3.75 -5.39 16.46
N GLN A 54 -2.59 -5.00 15.94
CA GLN A 54 -1.51 -4.44 16.72
C GLN A 54 -1.31 -2.97 16.38
N LYS A 55 -0.88 -2.19 17.37
CA LYS A 55 -0.59 -0.78 17.18
C LYS A 55 0.67 -0.65 16.33
N ILE A 56 0.57 0.07 15.22
CA ILE A 56 1.71 0.32 14.33
C ILE A 56 1.83 1.80 13.98
N ASP A 57 3.07 2.29 13.94
CA ASP A 57 3.35 3.66 13.50
C ASP A 57 3.67 3.73 11.99
N ARG A 58 4.01 2.58 11.41
CA ARG A 58 4.35 2.40 10.00
C ARG A 58 4.09 0.95 9.60
N TYR A 59 3.75 0.72 8.35
CA TYR A 59 3.50 -0.64 7.87
C TYR A 59 4.76 -1.42 7.47
N HIS A 60 5.83 -0.73 7.10
CA HIS A 60 7.10 -1.35 6.73
C HIS A 60 8.26 -0.43 7.15
N SER A 61 9.44 -1.00 7.40
CA SER A 61 10.63 -0.21 7.65
C SER A 61 11.07 0.53 6.40
N THR A 62 11.60 1.75 6.56
CA THR A 62 12.22 2.47 5.44
C THR A 62 13.53 1.79 5.07
N ASP A 63 13.60 1.25 3.86
CA ASP A 63 14.86 0.80 3.28
C ASP A 63 15.66 1.99 2.74
N LYS A 64 16.96 2.00 3.03
CA LYS A 64 17.93 3.00 2.60
C LYS A 64 19.02 2.41 1.72
N ASN A 65 18.91 1.14 1.34
CA ASN A 65 19.94 0.43 0.58
C ASN A 65 19.69 0.44 -0.93
N ASN A 66 18.79 1.31 -1.41
CA ASN A 66 18.43 1.41 -2.83
C ASN A 66 19.46 2.23 -3.62
N PHE A 67 20.67 1.67 -3.73
CA PHE A 67 21.74 2.22 -4.56
C PHE A 67 21.64 1.62 -5.96
N GLY A 68 21.15 2.41 -6.92
CA GLY A 68 21.00 2.05 -8.32
C GLY A 68 22.19 2.52 -9.16
N PRO A 69 23.26 1.70 -9.33
CA PRO A 69 24.34 2.00 -10.25
C PRO A 69 23.84 1.97 -11.69
N ARG A 70 24.45 2.81 -12.53
CA ARG A 70 24.17 2.92 -13.96
C ARG A 70 25.49 3.06 -14.70
N ILE A 71 25.70 2.23 -15.70
CA ILE A 71 26.88 2.28 -16.56
C ILE A 71 26.47 2.07 -18.01
N SER A 72 27.00 2.88 -18.92
CA SER A 72 26.80 2.68 -20.35
C SER A 72 28.03 3.07 -21.14
N LEU A 73 28.21 2.41 -22.28
CA LEU A 73 29.34 2.59 -23.16
C LEU A 73 28.84 2.87 -24.57
N ALA A 74 29.48 3.83 -25.23
CA ALA A 74 29.25 4.15 -26.63
C ALA A 74 30.60 4.16 -27.36
N TRP A 75 30.72 3.38 -28.42
CA TRP A 75 31.96 3.18 -29.14
C TRP A 75 31.73 3.21 -30.65
N ASP A 76 32.54 3.96 -31.39
CA ASP A 76 32.67 3.84 -32.84
C ASP A 76 33.97 3.09 -33.18
N PRO A 77 33.90 1.82 -33.61
CA PRO A 77 35.08 1.04 -33.97
C PRO A 77 35.86 1.62 -35.16
N SER A 78 35.13 2.21 -36.11
CA SER A 78 35.67 2.70 -37.38
C SER A 78 36.38 4.04 -37.27
N LYS A 79 36.08 4.83 -36.21
CA LYS A 79 36.48 6.24 -36.04
C LYS A 79 36.03 7.18 -37.16
N GLN A 80 35.16 6.71 -38.06
CA GLN A 80 34.67 7.48 -39.20
C GLN A 80 33.28 8.08 -38.94
N GLY A 81 32.70 7.86 -37.76
CA GLY A 81 31.36 8.30 -37.38
C GLY A 81 30.24 7.53 -38.08
N LYS A 82 30.55 6.45 -38.81
CA LYS A 82 29.57 5.72 -39.64
C LYS A 82 28.84 4.61 -38.88
N ILE A 83 29.45 4.08 -37.82
CA ILE A 83 28.90 2.99 -37.01
C ILE A 83 29.11 3.32 -35.54
N SER A 84 28.10 3.10 -34.71
CA SER A 84 28.20 3.27 -33.25
C SER A 84 27.58 2.06 -32.56
N LEU A 85 28.38 1.40 -31.72
CA LEU A 85 27.96 0.35 -30.80
C LEU A 85 27.66 0.97 -29.45
N ARG A 86 26.49 0.67 -28.90
CA ARG A 86 26.03 1.20 -27.61
C ARG A 86 25.47 0.07 -26.77
N GLY A 87 25.79 0.09 -25.48
CA GLY A 87 25.29 -0.86 -24.51
C GLY A 87 25.30 -0.25 -23.11
N GLY A 88 24.48 -0.77 -22.22
CA GLY A 88 24.41 -0.27 -20.85
C GLY A 88 23.68 -1.21 -19.91
N PHE A 89 23.92 -0.98 -18.63
CA PHE A 89 23.36 -1.71 -17.51
C PHE A 89 22.95 -0.73 -16.41
N ALA A 90 21.80 -0.97 -15.79
CA ALA A 90 21.32 -0.18 -14.68
C ALA A 90 20.51 -1.05 -13.72
N ILE A 91 20.68 -0.81 -12.41
CA ILE A 91 19.77 -1.30 -11.38
C ILE A 91 18.83 -0.16 -11.02
N LEU A 92 17.54 -0.45 -11.05
CA LEU A 92 16.47 0.51 -10.77
C LEU A 92 15.61 -0.06 -9.64
N TYR A 93 15.21 0.81 -8.73
CA TYR A 93 14.32 0.49 -7.63
C TYR A 93 12.97 1.14 -7.88
N ASP A 94 11.93 0.53 -7.33
CA ASP A 94 10.56 1.03 -7.38
C ASP A 94 10.00 1.16 -5.96
N GLU A 95 8.98 2.00 -5.81
CA GLU A 95 8.27 2.17 -4.56
C GLU A 95 7.37 0.96 -4.29
N ILE A 96 7.16 0.65 -3.01
CA ILE A 96 6.15 -0.34 -2.62
C ILE A 96 4.78 0.19 -3.04
N ASN A 97 4.02 -0.65 -3.76
CA ASN A 97 2.68 -0.32 -4.22
C ASN A 97 1.84 0.27 -3.08
N THR A 98 1.34 1.49 -3.29
CA THR A 98 0.59 2.20 -2.26
C THR A 98 -0.88 1.79 -2.17
N GLN A 99 -1.38 1.03 -3.13
CA GLN A 99 -2.80 0.67 -3.20
C GLN A 99 -3.33 -0.08 -1.98
N PRO A 100 -2.61 -1.07 -1.40
CA PRO A 100 -3.07 -1.77 -0.21
C PRO A 100 -3.25 -0.86 1.02
N TRP A 101 -2.51 0.26 1.09
CA TRP A 101 -2.65 1.23 2.19
C TRP A 101 -4.05 1.84 2.24
N TYR A 102 -4.68 2.09 1.09
CA TYR A 102 -6.04 2.66 1.06
C TYR A 102 -7.07 1.69 1.64
N SER A 103 -6.93 0.40 1.38
CA SER A 103 -7.81 -0.64 1.93
C SER A 103 -7.70 -0.77 3.44
N THR A 104 -6.49 -0.64 3.99
CA THR A 104 -6.27 -0.73 5.45
C THR A 104 -6.91 0.43 6.23
N GLY A 105 -7.16 1.58 5.60
CA GLY A 105 -7.94 2.67 6.21
C GLY A 105 -9.43 2.36 6.41
N THR A 106 -9.87 1.17 5.98
CA THR A 106 -11.22 0.63 6.22
C THR A 106 -11.23 -0.54 7.19
N ASN A 107 -10.07 -0.93 7.73
CA ASN A 107 -9.99 -2.00 8.72
C ASN A 107 -10.58 -1.54 10.06
N PRO A 108 -11.31 -2.41 10.78
CA PRO A 108 -11.63 -2.17 12.20
C PRO A 108 -10.34 -2.02 13.01
N PRO A 109 -10.35 -1.31 14.16
CA PRO A 109 -11.49 -0.60 14.75
C PRO A 109 -11.75 0.78 14.11
N ASP A 110 -10.88 1.24 13.20
CA ASP A 110 -10.90 2.61 12.68
C ASP A 110 -12.15 2.87 11.83
N LYS A 111 -12.55 1.87 11.03
CA LYS A 111 -13.85 1.82 10.36
C LYS A 111 -14.37 0.40 10.37
N ALA A 112 -15.68 0.25 10.44
CA ALA A 112 -16.33 -1.03 10.24
C ALA A 112 -17.60 -0.81 9.41
N VAL A 113 -17.72 -1.60 8.35
CA VAL A 113 -18.83 -1.48 7.40
C VAL A 113 -19.91 -2.47 7.82
N VAL A 114 -21.05 -1.95 8.25
CA VAL A 114 -22.25 -2.76 8.55
C VAL A 114 -23.16 -2.70 7.34
N PHE A 115 -23.51 -3.87 6.80
CA PHE A 115 -24.49 -3.98 5.73
C PHE A 115 -25.85 -4.38 6.32
N ALA A 116 -26.89 -3.62 5.99
CA ALA A 116 -28.28 -3.99 6.26
C ALA A 116 -28.96 -4.40 4.94
N GLY A 117 -29.80 -5.43 5.00
CA GLY A 117 -30.47 -6.03 3.85
C GLY A 117 -31.34 -7.20 4.29
N GLU A 118 -32.37 -7.49 3.50
CA GLU A 118 -33.27 -8.64 3.75
C GLU A 118 -32.49 -9.97 3.76
N ASP A 119 -31.46 -10.07 2.93
CA ASP A 119 -30.49 -11.18 2.87
C ASP A 119 -29.68 -11.37 4.16
N ARG A 120 -29.57 -10.31 4.98
CA ARG A 120 -28.88 -10.34 6.29
C ARG A 120 -29.84 -10.29 7.48
N GLY A 121 -31.14 -10.46 7.26
CA GLY A 121 -32.16 -10.43 8.32
C GLY A 121 -32.33 -9.07 8.99
N ILE A 122 -31.80 -8.00 8.38
CA ILE A 122 -31.95 -6.62 8.83
C ILE A 122 -32.81 -5.90 7.79
N PRO A 123 -34.15 -5.87 7.96
CA PRO A 123 -35.03 -5.25 6.97
C PRO A 123 -34.70 -3.76 6.83
N VAL A 124 -34.36 -3.34 5.61
CA VAL A 124 -34.10 -1.93 5.29
C VAL A 124 -35.40 -1.31 4.79
N VAL A 125 -36.08 -0.57 5.68
CA VAL A 125 -37.31 0.15 5.32
C VAL A 125 -36.92 1.50 4.70
N TYR A 126 -36.87 1.57 3.37
CA TYR A 126 -36.84 2.87 2.69
C TYR A 126 -38.28 3.33 2.40
N GLY A 127 -38.64 4.51 2.90
CA GLY A 127 -39.79 5.25 2.39
C GLY A 127 -39.31 6.20 1.28
N LEU A 128 -39.96 6.20 0.11
CA LEU A 128 -39.80 7.29 -0.84
C LEU A 128 -40.32 8.56 -0.18
N ALA A 129 -39.42 9.48 0.18
CA ALA A 129 -39.82 10.73 0.81
C ALA A 129 -40.72 11.52 -0.17
N PRO A 130 -41.90 12.01 0.27
CA PRO A 130 -42.60 13.04 -0.47
C PRO A 130 -41.70 14.26 -0.66
N LYS A 131 -41.89 14.99 -1.76
CA LYS A 131 -41.11 16.19 -2.09
C LYS A 131 -41.17 17.19 -0.92
N GLY A 132 -40.04 17.37 -0.20
CA GLY A 132 -39.87 18.42 0.82
C GLY A 132 -39.39 17.98 2.21
N THR A 133 -39.29 16.68 2.51
CA THR A 133 -38.93 16.21 3.86
C THR A 133 -37.57 15.49 3.87
N ARG A 134 -36.53 16.15 4.39
CA ARG A 134 -35.15 15.64 4.42
C ARG A 134 -34.66 15.22 5.81
N ASP A 135 -35.56 15.12 6.79
CA ASP A 135 -35.25 14.69 8.15
C ASP A 135 -35.75 13.26 8.39
N PHE A 136 -34.87 12.27 8.22
CA PHE A 136 -35.18 10.88 8.57
C PHE A 136 -34.82 10.61 10.05
N PRO A 137 -35.71 9.98 10.84
CA PRO A 137 -35.36 9.54 12.20
C PRO A 137 -34.36 8.37 12.15
N VAL A 138 -33.43 8.34 13.11
CA VAL A 138 -32.50 7.21 13.32
C VAL A 138 -33.31 5.93 13.51
N ASN A 139 -32.99 4.88 12.75
CA ASN A 139 -33.71 3.59 12.82
C ASN A 139 -33.62 3.03 14.25
N PRO A 140 -34.76 2.91 14.99
CA PRO A 140 -34.77 2.43 16.37
C PRO A 140 -34.38 0.94 16.50
N ASN A 141 -34.39 0.20 15.39
CA ASN A 141 -33.97 -1.20 15.32
C ASN A 141 -32.50 -1.37 14.89
N LEU A 142 -31.77 -0.27 14.62
CA LEU A 142 -30.34 -0.32 14.35
C LEU A 142 -29.61 -0.64 15.66
N LYS A 143 -29.52 -1.92 16.00
CA LYS A 143 -28.67 -2.41 17.10
C LYS A 143 -27.22 -2.27 16.64
N VAL A 144 -26.51 -1.24 17.11
CA VAL A 144 -25.06 -1.18 16.97
C VAL A 144 -24.50 -2.42 17.68
N PRO A 145 -23.80 -3.33 16.96
CA PRO A 145 -23.27 -4.53 17.60
C PRO A 145 -22.33 -4.15 18.74
N GLY A 146 -22.38 -4.89 19.84
CA GLY A 146 -21.39 -4.77 20.90
C GLY A 146 -19.98 -4.94 20.32
N VAL A 147 -19.04 -4.13 20.79
CA VAL A 147 -17.62 -4.33 20.48
C VAL A 147 -17.09 -5.34 21.49
N ASN A 148 -16.64 -6.48 21.02
CA ASN A 148 -16.11 -7.53 21.88
C ASN A 148 -14.72 -7.16 22.45
N ALA A 149 -14.19 -8.02 23.31
CA ALA A 149 -12.89 -7.82 23.97
C ALA A 149 -11.70 -7.70 23.00
N VAL A 150 -11.87 -8.06 21.71
CA VAL A 150 -10.84 -7.94 20.67
C VAL A 150 -11.09 -6.79 19.68
N GLY A 151 -12.07 -5.93 19.95
CA GLY A 151 -12.33 -4.73 19.13
C GLY A 151 -13.16 -4.97 17.87
N ALA A 152 -13.81 -6.13 17.74
CA ALA A 152 -14.68 -6.46 16.61
C ALA A 152 -16.17 -6.36 17.00
N PHE A 153 -17.02 -6.09 16.01
CA PHE A 153 -18.47 -6.09 16.20
C PHE A 153 -19.01 -7.52 16.33
N ASP A 154 -19.76 -7.79 17.39
CA ASP A 154 -20.40 -9.08 17.65
C ASP A 154 -21.23 -9.55 16.45
N GLY A 155 -20.96 -10.79 15.99
CA GLY A 155 -21.67 -11.41 14.87
C GLY A 155 -21.24 -10.98 13.46
N THR A 156 -20.29 -10.04 13.33
CA THR A 156 -19.75 -9.64 12.01
C THR A 156 -18.56 -10.51 11.61
N ARG A 157 -18.48 -10.85 10.31
CA ARG A 157 -17.28 -11.43 9.69
C ARG A 157 -16.63 -10.35 8.82
N PRO A 158 -15.78 -9.47 9.37
CA PRO A 158 -15.12 -8.46 8.57
C PRO A 158 -14.21 -9.14 7.53
N GLY A 159 -14.27 -8.68 6.28
CA GLY A 159 -13.27 -9.04 5.28
C GLY A 159 -11.93 -8.43 5.70
N LEU A 160 -10.88 -9.25 5.82
CA LEU A 160 -9.57 -8.81 6.26
C LEU A 160 -8.67 -8.59 5.04
N GLY A 161 -8.28 -7.34 4.79
CA GLY A 161 -7.20 -7.02 3.86
C GLY A 161 -5.87 -7.07 4.61
N ALA A 162 -4.98 -7.99 4.24
CA ALA A 162 -3.64 -8.10 4.80
C ALA A 162 -2.57 -7.71 3.77
N ILE A 163 -1.44 -7.20 4.25
CA ILE A 163 -0.27 -6.87 3.44
C ILE A 163 0.77 -7.94 3.71
N ILE A 164 1.21 -8.61 2.65
CA ILE A 164 2.25 -9.64 2.70
C ILE A 164 3.58 -8.96 2.35
N THR A 165 4.48 -8.88 3.32
CA THR A 165 5.88 -8.51 3.10
C THR A 165 6.78 -9.74 3.10
#